data_AF-A0A939SUH7-F1
#
_entry.id   AF-A0A939SUH7-F1
#
_cell.length_a   1.000
_cell.length_b   1.000
_cell.length_c   1.000
_cell.angle_alpha   90.00
_cell.angle_beta   90.00
_cell.angle_gamma   90.00
#
_symmetry.space_group_name_H-M   'P 1'
#
loop_
_entity.id
_entity.type
_entity.pdbx_description
1 polymer ?
#
loop_
_entity_poly.entity_id
_entity_poly.type
_entity_poly.pdbx_seq_one_letter_code
_entity_poly.pdbx_strand_id
1 'polypeptide(L)' 'MSGVDRYSNSKTVYIQPHGTDCQSMQCIMLGAFWTEAHKDKALLTISLANSTDFISSAWLEVDGKKI' A
#
# COMPACT_ATOMS: atom_id res chain seq x y z
N MET A 1 6.77 10.45 -1.14
CA MET A 1 7.67 11.62 -0.98
C MET A 1 9.04 11.22 -1.53
N SER A 2 9.50 11.84 -2.62
CA SER A 2 10.83 11.58 -3.20
C SER A 2 11.86 12.46 -2.50
N GLY A 3 13.00 11.87 -2.10
CA GLY A 3 14.11 12.56 -1.45
C GLY A 3 15.37 12.57 -2.32
N VAL A 4 16.50 12.92 -1.74
CA VAL A 4 17.82 12.82 -2.37
C VAL A 4 18.65 11.87 -1.52
N ASP A 5 19.24 10.86 -2.15
CA ASP A 5 20.19 9.97 -1.48
C ASP A 5 21.48 10.73 -1.17
N ARG A 6 21.93 10.70 0.08
CA ARG A 6 23.11 11.45 0.52
C ARG A 6 24.42 10.86 0.01
N TYR A 7 24.46 9.57 -0.32
CA TYR A 7 25.67 8.92 -0.79
C TYR A 7 25.94 9.22 -2.28
N SER A 8 24.93 9.03 -3.12
CA SER A 8 25.04 9.24 -4.57
C SER A 8 24.61 10.63 -5.04
N ASN A 9 24.06 11.47 -4.16
CA ASN A 9 23.40 12.74 -4.48
C ASN A 9 22.30 12.62 -5.56
N SER A 10 21.79 11.41 -5.77
CA SER A 10 20.78 11.13 -6.78
C SER A 10 19.39 11.14 -6.17
N LYS A 11 18.38 11.45 -6.99
CA LYS A 11 16.99 11.46 -6.54
C LYS A 11 16.58 10.05 -6.14
N THR A 12 15.85 9.93 -5.03
CA THR A 12 15.21 8.69 -4.65
C THR A 12 13.82 8.62 -5.25
N VAL A 13 13.50 7.45 -5.78
CA VAL A 13 12.15 7.12 -6.20
C VAL A 13 11.57 6.16 -5.17
N TYR A 14 10.39 6.52 -4.70
CA TYR A 14 9.66 5.73 -3.72
C TYR A 14 8.23 5.54 -4.19
N ILE A 15 7.86 4.29 -4.41
CA ILE A 15 6.50 3.85 -4.65
C ILE A 15 5.99 3.30 -3.34
N GLN A 16 5.00 3.98 -2.77
CA GLN A 16 4.34 3.53 -1.55
C GLN A 16 3.67 2.16 -1.79
N PRO A 17 3.64 1.28 -0.77
CA PRO A 17 2.87 0.05 -0.85
C PRO A 17 1.42 0.31 -1.28
N HIS A 18 0.97 -0.40 -2.32
CA HIS A 18 -0.38 -0.30 -2.89
C HIS A 18 -0.78 -1.64 -3.52
N GLY A 19 -1.96 -1.71 -4.14
CA GLY A 19 -2.40 -2.90 -4.88
C GLY A 19 -2.69 -4.08 -3.96
N THR A 20 -3.51 -3.84 -2.94
CA THR A 20 -3.84 -4.79 -1.88
C THR A 20 -4.48 -6.07 -2.45
N ASP A 21 -3.80 -7.22 -2.34
CA ASP A 21 -4.38 -8.55 -2.58
C ASP A 21 -4.66 -9.21 -1.22
N CYS A 22 -5.94 -9.45 -0.94
CA CYS A 22 -6.41 -9.99 0.33
C CYS A 22 -7.00 -11.38 0.08
N GLN A 23 -6.29 -12.42 0.53
CA GLN A 23 -6.86 -13.78 0.60
C GLN A 23 -7.55 -14.06 1.95
N SER A 24 -7.26 -13.24 2.96
CA SER A 24 -7.80 -13.33 4.31
C SER A 24 -7.74 -11.95 4.99
N MET A 25 -7.89 -11.90 6.32
CA MET A 25 -7.60 -10.69 7.11
C MET A 25 -6.20 -10.12 6.85
N GLN A 26 -5.26 -10.92 6.36
CA GLN A 26 -3.92 -10.45 5.98
C GLN A 26 -3.91 -10.10 4.50
N CYS A 27 -3.62 -8.84 4.23
CA CYS A 27 -3.52 -8.29 2.90
C CYS A 27 -2.07 -7.93 2.60
N ILE A 28 -1.58 -8.35 1.44
CA ILE A 28 -0.23 -8.04 0.98
C ILE A 28 -0.28 -6.77 0.14
N MET A 29 0.60 -5.83 0.44
CA MET A 29 0.80 -4.60 -0.32
C MET A 29 2.23 -4.56 -0.84
N LEU A 30 2.39 -4.13 -2.10
CA LEU A 30 3.69 -4.06 -2.77
C LEU A 30 4.10 -2.61 -2.99
N GLY A 31 5.31 -2.27 -2.57
CA GLY A 31 5.96 -1.00 -2.81
C GLY A 31 7.38 -1.21 -3.33
N ALA A 32 8.02 -0.12 -3.73
CA ALA A 32 9.39 -0.18 -4.25
C ALA A 32 10.18 1.08 -3.93
N PHE A 33 11.49 0.93 -3.81
CA PHE A 33 12.41 2.03 -3.63
C PHE A 33 13.66 1.83 -4.47
N TRP A 34 14.14 2.88 -5.13
CA TRP A 34 15.44 2.90 -5.77
C TRP A 34 16.01 4.31 -5.83
N THR A 35 17.27 4.43 -6.24
CA THR A 35 17.90 5.71 -6.55
C THR A 35 18.07 5.86 -8.05
N GLU A 36 17.94 7.06 -8.59
CA GLU A 36 18.09 7.28 -10.04
C GLU A 36 19.48 6.95 -10.57
N ALA A 37 20.50 6.90 -9.71
CA ALA A 37 21.84 6.44 -10.05
C ALA A 37 21.93 4.92 -10.28
N HIS A 38 21.01 4.12 -9.72
CA HIS A 38 21.01 2.66 -9.77
C HIS A 38 19.61 2.11 -10.10
N LYS A 39 19.11 2.45 -11.30
CA LYS A 39 17.76 2.05 -11.76
C LYS A 39 17.60 0.54 -11.93
N ASP A 40 18.70 -0.20 -12.03
CA ASP A 40 18.77 -1.66 -12.11
C ASP A 40 18.67 -2.33 -10.73
N LYS A 41 18.77 -1.56 -9.63
CA LYS A 41 18.74 -2.08 -8.26
C LYS A 41 17.60 -1.44 -7.47
N ALA A 42 16.49 -2.17 -7.40
CA ALA A 42 15.33 -1.78 -6.60
C ALA A 42 15.21 -2.64 -5.34
N LEU A 43 14.85 -1.98 -4.24
CA LEU A 43 14.36 -2.64 -3.03
C LEU A 43 12.86 -2.86 -3.18
N LEU A 44 12.43 -4.12 -3.08
CA LEU A 44 11.02 -4.50 -2.99
C LEU A 44 10.55 -4.36 -1.55
N THR A 45 9.50 -3.57 -1.34
CA THR A 45 8.86 -3.44 -0.03
C THR A 45 7.60 -4.30 -0.01
N ILE A 46 7.55 -5.27 0.88
CA ILE A 46 6.36 -6.07 1.17
C ILE A 46 5.79 -5.60 2.49
N SER A 47 4.53 -5.17 2.50
CA SER A 47 3.84 -4.74 3.70
C SER A 47 2.61 -5.61 3.93
N LEU A 48 2.41 -6.02 5.19
CA LEU A 48 1.23 -6.74 5.63
C LEU A 48 0.28 -5.74 6.28
N ALA A 49 -0.88 -5.56 5.68
CA ALA A 49 -1.98 -4.81 6.28
C ALA A 49 -3.01 -5.81 6.80
N ASN A 50 -3.61 -5.54 7.96
CA ASN A 50 -4.78 -6.28 8.39
C ASN A 50 -6.03 -5.59 7.83
N SER A 51 -6.89 -6.30 7.10
CA SER A 51 -8.25 -5.81 6.87
C SER A 51 -9.01 -5.92 8.19
N THR A 52 -9.41 -4.77 8.72
CA THR A 52 -10.44 -4.72 9.76
C THR A 52 -11.79 -4.70 9.05
N ASP A 53 -12.17 -5.82 8.42
CA ASP A 53 -13.51 -6.01 7.87
C ASP A 53 -14.50 -6.18 9.03
N PHE A 54 -14.67 -5.14 9.85
CA PHE A 54 -15.65 -5.11 10.95
C PHE A 54 -17.06 -4.81 10.43
N ILE A 55 -17.18 -4.20 9.24
CA ILE A 55 -18.45 -3.92 8.57
C ILE A 55 -18.36 -4.43 7.13
N SER A 56 -18.82 -5.66 6.93
CA SER A 56 -18.89 -6.31 5.61
C SER A 56 -20.10 -5.86 4.79
N SER A 57 -21.06 -5.19 5.42
CA SER A 57 -22.22 -4.59 4.75
C SER A 57 -22.86 -3.52 5.64
N ALA A 58 -23.45 -2.51 5.00
CA ALA A 58 -24.36 -1.57 5.64
C ALA A 58 -25.63 -1.53 4.79
N TRP A 59 -26.79 -1.43 5.43
CA TRP A 59 -28.06 -1.18 4.74
C TRP A 59 -28.82 -0.06 5.44
N LEU A 60 -29.66 0.63 4.68
CA LEU A 60 -30.51 1.68 5.19
C LEU A 60 -31.82 1.06 5.68
N GLU A 61 -32.20 1.40 6.90
CA GLU A 61 -33.49 1.03 7.48
C GLU A 61 -34.27 2.30 7.82
N VAL A 62 -35.50 2.40 7.32
CA VAL A 62 -36.45 3.46 7.67
C VAL A 62 -37.70 2.78 8.21
N ASP A 63 -38.12 3.18 9.41
CA ASP A 63 -39.30 2.65 10.11
C ASP A 63 -39.32 1.10 10.22
N GLY A 64 -38.18 0.47 10.49
CA GLY A 64 -38.10 -0.99 10.65
C GLY A 64 -38.01 -1.77 9.34
N LYS A 65 -37.97 -1.09 8.18
CA LYS A 65 -37.91 -1.72 6.87
C LYS A 65 -36.58 -1.41 6.18
N LYS A 66 -35.88 -2.48 5.81
CA LYS A 66 -34.71 -2.42 4.92
C LYS A 66 -35.17 -1.92 3.54
N ILE A 67 -34.54 -0.86 3.05
CA ILE A 67 -34.76 -0.29 1.71
C ILE A 67 -33.72 -0.88 0.75
#